data_AF-A0A6V8G6E0-F1
#
_entry.id   AF-A0A6V8G6E0-F1
#
_cell.length_a   1.000
_cell.length_b   1.000
_cell.length_c   1.000
_cell.angle_alpha   90.00
_cell.angle_beta   90.00
_cell.angle_gamma   90.00
#
_symmetry.space_group_name_H-M   'P 1'
#
loop_
_entity.id
_entity.type
_entity.pdbx_description
1 polymer ?
#
loop_
_entity_poly.entity_id
_entity_poly.type
_entity_poly.pdbx_seq_one_letter_code
_entity_poly.pdbx_strand_id
1 'polypeptide(L)'
;MVYEIQKNFLLSDCTLLENLKKDNMPFRNSKFETFYTQITSNHSVKFQSFCNEFYKITKFNNSILEQNQEEKISKKKFEKARKKIIGKSIKKERFEFKFCSLKSYIDIYEEPKICILKIF
;
A
#
# COMPACT_ATOMS: atom_id res chain seq x y z
N MET A 1 17.83 -15.30 4.73
CA MET A 1 16.75 -14.38 4.33
C MET A 1 16.43 -14.66 2.87
N VAL A 2 15.18 -15.00 2.54
CA VAL A 2 14.74 -15.13 1.16
C VAL A 2 14.18 -13.76 0.76
N TYR A 3 14.77 -13.15 -0.26
CA TYR A 3 14.25 -11.90 -0.82
C TYR A 3 13.08 -12.23 -1.74
N GLU A 4 11.92 -11.63 -1.47
CA GLU A 4 10.75 -11.71 -2.36
C GLU A 4 10.99 -10.78 -3.56
N ILE A 5 10.90 -11.31 -4.79
CA ILE A 5 11.08 -10.51 -6.01
C ILE A 5 9.72 -9.94 -6.40
N GLN A 6 9.59 -8.62 -6.42
CA GLN A 6 8.37 -7.94 -6.84
C GLN A 6 8.61 -7.17 -8.15
N LYS A 7 7.76 -7.40 -9.16
CA LYS A 7 7.71 -6.58 -10.38
C LYS A 7 6.49 -5.68 -10.36
N ASN A 8 6.68 -4.39 -10.65
CA ASN A 8 5.63 -3.38 -10.73
C ASN A 8 5.45 -2.91 -12.17
N PHE A 9 4.22 -2.87 -12.65
CA PHE A 9 3.86 -2.37 -13.97
C PHE A 9 2.85 -1.24 -13.82
N LEU A 10 3.16 -0.08 -14.38
CA LEU A 10 2.20 1.01 -14.52
C LEU A 10 1.24 0.64 -15.65
N LEU A 11 -0.07 0.67 -15.38
CA LEU A 11 -1.10 0.44 -16.39
C LEU A 11 -1.63 1.79 -16.89
N SER A 12 -2.07 1.82 -18.15
CA SER A 12 -2.70 3.00 -18.75
C SER A 12 -4.01 3.38 -18.05
N ASP A 13 -4.77 2.37 -17.63
CA ASP A 13 -6.12 2.48 -17.09
C ASP A 13 -6.48 1.21 -16.27
N CYS A 14 -7.76 1.05 -15.97
CA CYS A 14 -8.29 -0.08 -15.21
C CYS A 14 -8.83 -1.22 -16.08
N THR A 15 -8.65 -1.19 -17.41
CA THR A 15 -9.25 -2.15 -18.34
C THR A 15 -8.79 -3.58 -18.07
N LEU A 16 -7.55 -3.79 -17.61
CA LEU A 16 -7.09 -5.13 -17.19
C LEU A 16 -7.96 -5.69 -16.06
N LEU A 17 -8.24 -4.90 -15.03
CA LEU A 17 -9.08 -5.33 -13.90
C LEU A 17 -10.51 -5.63 -14.38
N GLU A 18 -11.05 -4.80 -15.27
CA GLU A 18 -12.39 -4.98 -15.82
C GLU A 18 -12.50 -6.28 -16.62
N ASN A 19 -11.50 -6.60 -17.45
CA ASN A 19 -11.44 -7.83 -18.21
C ASN A 19 -11.32 -9.06 -17.30
N LEU A 20 -10.43 -9.04 -16.30
CA LEU A 20 -10.30 -10.15 -15.35
C LEU A 20 -11.58 -10.38 -14.53
N LYS A 21 -12.31 -9.31 -14.20
CA LYS A 21 -13.63 -9.43 -13.56
C LYS A 21 -14.67 -10.08 -14.48
N LYS A 22 -14.67 -9.75 -15.78
CA LYS A 22 -15.55 -10.39 -16.78
C LYS A 22 -15.25 -11.89 -16.92
N ASP A 23 -13.98 -12.27 -16.77
CA ASP A 23 -13.54 -13.66 -16.79
C ASP A 23 -13.82 -14.41 -15.47
N ASN A 24 -14.60 -13.81 -14.55
CA ASN A 24 -14.93 -14.35 -13.23
C ASN A 24 -13.72 -14.71 -12.37
N MET A 25 -12.62 -13.98 -12.53
CA MET A 25 -11.44 -14.17 -11.69
C MET A 25 -11.76 -13.80 -10.23
N PRO A 26 -11.40 -14.65 -9.24
CA PRO A 26 -11.64 -14.34 -7.84
C PRO A 26 -10.70 -13.24 -7.34
N PHE A 27 -11.28 -12.21 -6.72
CA PHE A 27 -10.54 -11.11 -6.10
C PHE A 27 -10.89 -10.96 -4.63
N ARG A 28 -9.88 -10.62 -3.81
CA ARG A 28 -10.07 -10.02 -2.49
C ARG A 28 -9.82 -8.52 -2.59
N ASN A 29 -10.79 -7.73 -2.13
CA ASN A 29 -10.69 -6.27 -2.18
C ASN A 29 -10.41 -5.69 -0.79
N SER A 30 -9.45 -4.76 -0.71
CA SER A 30 -9.10 -4.03 0.50
C SER A 30 -8.80 -2.56 0.18
N LYS A 31 -9.38 -1.65 0.98
CA LYS A 31 -9.07 -0.22 0.92
C LYS A 31 -7.93 0.13 1.85
N PHE A 32 -7.03 0.97 1.37
CA PHE A 32 -5.87 1.45 2.10
C PHE A 32 -5.88 2.96 2.15
N GLU A 33 -5.54 3.50 3.32
CA GLU A 33 -5.11 4.89 3.46
C GLU A 33 -3.72 4.91 4.08
N THR A 34 -2.82 5.72 3.54
CA THR A 34 -1.48 5.92 4.09
C THR A 34 -1.16 7.39 4.11
N PHE A 35 -0.58 7.89 5.19
CA PHE A 35 -0.12 9.26 5.27
C PHE A 35 1.16 9.39 6.08
N TYR A 36 1.92 10.44 5.83
CA TYR A 36 3.17 10.71 6.52
C TYR A 36 2.99 11.82 7.54
N THR A 37 3.65 11.70 8.69
CA THR A 37 3.76 12.79 9.68
C THR A 37 5.19 13.29 9.81
N GLN A 38 6.16 12.57 9.25
CA GLN A 38 7.56 12.96 9.22
C GLN A 38 8.26 12.32 8.02
N ILE A 39 9.02 13.11 7.28
CA ILE A 39 9.88 12.67 6.17
C ILE A 39 11.19 13.46 6.27
N THR A 40 12.31 12.76 6.47
CA THR A 40 13.67 13.29 6.40
C THR A 40 14.53 12.36 5.54
N SER A 41 15.78 12.74 5.25
CA SER A 41 16.71 11.90 4.47
C SER A 41 16.90 10.50 5.07
N ASN A 42 16.99 10.43 6.40
CA ASN A 42 17.38 9.22 7.11
C ASN A 42 16.22 8.53 7.84
N HIS A 43 15.04 9.16 7.88
CA HIS A 43 13.94 8.71 8.73
C HIS A 43 12.58 9.11 8.15
N SER A 44 11.59 8.21 8.25
CA SER A 44 10.21 8.57 7.98
C SER A 44 9.25 7.88 8.93
N VAL A 45 8.16 8.57 9.25
CA VAL A 45 7.03 8.02 10.01
C VAL A 45 5.79 8.14 9.14
N LYS A 46 5.21 6.99 8.82
CA LYS A 46 3.92 6.91 8.15
C LYS A 46 2.92 6.13 8.99
N PHE A 47 1.66 6.43 8.77
CA PHE A 47 0.53 5.72 9.33
C PHE A 47 -0.24 5.09 8.19
N GLN A 48 -0.66 3.84 8.38
CA GLN A 48 -1.41 3.09 7.38
C GLN A 48 -2.66 2.46 8.01
N SER A 49 -3.76 2.45 7.27
CA SER A 49 -4.95 1.69 7.62
C SER A 49 -5.35 0.75 6.48
N PHE A 50 -5.85 -0.42 6.85
CA PHE A 50 -6.52 -1.36 5.95
C PHE A 50 -7.44 -2.27 6.77
N CYS A 51 -8.62 -2.63 6.24
CA CYS A 51 -9.56 -3.55 6.91
C CYS A 51 -9.84 -3.26 8.41
N ASN A 52 -10.01 -1.98 8.79
CA ASN A 52 -10.17 -1.52 10.19
C ASN A 52 -8.97 -1.77 11.12
N GLU A 53 -7.83 -2.15 10.57
CA GLU A 53 -6.55 -2.21 11.27
C GLU A 53 -5.75 -0.94 11.00
N PHE A 54 -4.97 -0.50 11.99
CA PHE A 54 -4.22 0.74 11.94
C PHE A 54 -2.79 0.49 12.41
N TYR A 55 -1.84 1.04 11.68
CA TYR A 55 -0.42 0.81 11.91
C TYR A 55 0.34 2.12 11.88
N LYS A 56 1.37 2.19 12.72
CA LYS A 56 2.45 3.16 12.62
C LYS A 56 3.68 2.43 12.08
N ILE A 57 4.24 2.94 11.00
CA ILE A 57 5.43 2.39 10.36
C ILE A 57 6.52 3.44 10.43
N THR A 58 7.62 3.07 11.07
CA THR A 58 8.81 3.90 11.20
C THR A 58 9.91 3.28 10.36
N LYS A 59 10.40 4.01 9.36
CA LYS A 59 11.51 3.58 8.51
C LYS A 59 12.76 4.39 8.86
N PHE A 60 13.85 3.69 9.13
CA PHE A 60 15.19 4.27 9.24
C PHE A 60 15.97 3.88 7.99
N ASN A 61 16.41 4.88 7.22
CA ASN A 61 17.30 4.68 6.08
C ASN A 61 18.74 4.61 6.63
N ASN A 62 19.11 3.47 7.21
CA ASN A 62 20.50 3.16 7.52
C ASN A 62 21.04 2.26 6.42
N SER A 63 22.17 2.62 5.81
CA SER A 63 22.74 1.98 4.61
C SER A 63 23.06 0.49 4.77
N ILE A 64 23.06 -0.02 5.99
CA ILE A 64 23.52 -1.37 6.33
C ILE A 64 22.33 -2.32 6.54
N LEU A 65 21.19 -1.84 7.05
CA LEU A 65 19.99 -2.65 7.33
C LEU A 65 18.74 -1.75 7.31
N GLU A 66 17.88 -1.87 6.29
CA GLU A 66 16.54 -1.29 6.33
C GLU A 66 15.71 -2.02 7.40
N GLN A 67 15.56 -1.43 8.59
CA GLN A 67 14.66 -1.93 9.62
C GLN A 67 13.39 -1.07 9.62
N ASN A 68 12.35 -1.57 8.94
CA ASN A 68 11.01 -1.04 9.11
C ASN A 68 10.47 -1.56 10.45
N GLN A 69 10.20 -0.64 11.38
CA GLN A 69 9.47 -0.98 12.60
C GLN A 69 7.99 -0.73 12.37
N GLU A 70 7.20 -1.79 12.46
CA GLU A 70 5.75 -1.75 12.32
C GLU A 70 5.08 -2.00 13.68
N GLU A 71 4.24 -1.05 14.10
CA GLU A 71 3.49 -1.09 15.36
C GLU A 71 2.00 -1.01 15.06
N LYS A 72 1.22 -1.99 15.52
CA LYS A 72 -0.25 -1.92 15.48
C LYS A 72 -0.74 -0.90 16.51
N ILE A 73 -1.61 0.01 16.09
CA ILE A 73 -2.14 1.09 16.94
C ILE A 73 -3.68 1.10 16.95
N SER A 74 -4.26 1.84 17.89
CA SER A 74 -5.71 2.05 17.93
C SER A 74 -6.16 3.12 16.94
N LYS A 75 -7.42 3.02 16.49
CA LYS A 75 -8.08 4.05 15.66
C LYS A 75 -7.93 5.46 16.25
N LYS A 76 -8.08 5.60 17.58
CA LYS A 76 -7.95 6.90 18.27
C LYS A 76 -6.55 7.50 18.09
N LYS A 77 -5.49 6.69 18.17
CA LYS A 77 -4.11 7.14 17.92
C LYS A 77 -3.93 7.54 16.46
N PHE A 78 -4.47 6.75 15.53
CA PHE A 78 -4.42 7.03 14.09
C PHE A 78 -5.08 8.37 13.73
N GLU A 79 -6.31 8.61 14.19
CA GLU A 79 -7.01 9.89 13.95
C GLU A 79 -6.30 11.08 14.60
N LYS A 80 -5.69 10.89 15.78
CA LYS A 80 -4.86 11.94 16.40
C LYS A 80 -3.63 12.27 15.55
N ALA A 81 -2.97 11.26 14.98
CA ALA A 81 -1.82 11.45 14.10
C ALA A 81 -2.20 12.07 12.75
N ARG A 82 -3.40 11.76 12.23
CA ARG A 82 -3.92 12.31 10.98
C ARG A 82 -4.01 13.84 10.97
N LYS A 83 -4.26 14.45 12.14
CA LYS A 83 -4.23 15.92 12.30
C LYS A 83 -2.84 16.55 12.07
N LYS A 84 -1.78 15.74 12.07
CA LYS A 84 -0.38 16.16 11.86
C LYS A 84 0.17 15.71 10.50
N ILE A 85 -0.72 15.43 9.55
CA ILE A 85 -0.34 14.97 8.22
C ILE A 85 0.56 16.01 7.52
N ILE A 86 1.57 15.52 6.81
CA ILE A 86 2.36 16.29 5.86
C ILE A 86 1.88 15.92 4.46
N GLY A 87 1.47 16.93 3.69
CA GLY A 87 0.90 16.73 2.35
C GLY A 87 -0.49 16.07 2.39
N LYS A 88 -0.79 15.27 1.36
CA LYS A 88 -2.06 14.55 1.22
C LYS A 88 -1.95 13.10 1.68
N SER A 89 -3.07 12.49 2.07
CA SER A 89 -3.12 11.05 2.28
C SER A 89 -3.16 10.32 0.94
N ILE A 90 -2.42 9.23 0.86
CA ILE A 90 -2.36 8.32 -0.28
C ILE A 90 -3.42 7.25 -0.03
N LYS A 91 -4.51 7.32 -0.79
CA LYS A 91 -5.58 6.35 -0.73
C LYS A 91 -5.56 5.46 -1.96
N LYS A 92 -5.82 4.18 -1.75
CA LYS A 92 -5.93 3.22 -2.83
C LYS A 92 -6.88 2.08 -2.50
N GLU A 93 -7.40 1.46 -3.53
CA GLU A 93 -8.08 0.18 -3.47
C GLU A 93 -7.16 -0.91 -4.05
N ARG A 94 -7.07 -2.04 -3.37
CA ARG A 94 -6.23 -3.17 -3.77
C ARG A 94 -7.10 -4.37 -4.09
N PHE A 95 -6.94 -4.88 -5.31
CA PHE A 95 -7.52 -6.13 -5.77
C PHE A 95 -6.44 -7.21 -5.75
N GLU A 96 -6.55 -8.15 -4.81
CA GLU A 96 -5.65 -9.29 -4.66
C GLU A 96 -6.20 -10.51 -5.39
N PHE A 97 -5.34 -11.16 -6.17
CA PHE A 97 -5.65 -12.34 -6.98
C PHE A 97 -4.40 -13.18 -7.20
N LYS A 98 -4.56 -14.34 -7.85
CA LYS A 98 -3.46 -15.20 -8.27
C LYS A 98 -3.31 -15.19 -9.79
N PHE A 99 -2.14 -14.80 -10.30
CA PHE A 99 -1.81 -14.87 -11.72
C PHE A 99 -0.77 -15.96 -11.94
N CYS A 100 -1.07 -17.02 -12.67
CA CYS A 100 -0.15 -18.16 -12.86
C CYS A 100 0.43 -18.70 -11.53
N SER A 101 -0.42 -18.83 -10.50
CA SER A 101 -0.06 -19.22 -9.12
C SER A 101 0.76 -18.19 -8.32
N LEU A 102 1.20 -17.10 -8.94
CA LEU A 102 1.89 -16.00 -8.29
C LEU A 102 0.91 -15.07 -7.58
N LYS A 103 1.31 -14.56 -6.42
CA LYS A 103 0.53 -13.57 -5.69
C LYS A 103 0.56 -12.27 -6.50
N SER A 104 -0.60 -11.69 -6.77
CA SER A 104 -0.70 -10.52 -7.64
C SER A 104 -1.69 -9.50 -7.11
N TYR A 105 -1.39 -8.23 -7.34
CA TYR A 105 -2.22 -7.10 -6.93
C TYR A 105 -2.46 -6.14 -8.09
N ILE A 106 -3.69 -5.64 -8.20
CA ILE A 106 -3.97 -4.39 -8.91
C ILE A 106 -4.27 -3.32 -7.85
N ASP A 107 -3.41 -2.32 -7.74
CA ASP A 107 -3.59 -1.15 -6.88
C ASP A 107 -4.15 0.00 -7.71
N ILE A 108 -5.32 0.54 -7.33
CA ILE A 108 -5.92 1.73 -7.92
C ILE A 108 -5.83 2.87 -6.91
N TYR A 109 -5.00 3.87 -7.20
CA TYR A 109 -4.84 5.07 -6.37
C TYR A 109 -5.92 6.11 -6.70
N GLU A 110 -6.39 6.84 -5.69
CA GLU A 110 -7.49 7.81 -5.85
C GLU A 110 -7.04 9.14 -6.51
N GLU A 111 -5.91 9.71 -6.05
CA GLU A 111 -5.42 11.02 -6.51
C GLU A 111 -3.88 11.07 -6.65
N PRO A 112 -3.33 11.26 -7.87
CA PRO A 112 -4.02 11.12 -9.16
C PRO A 112 -4.48 9.67 -9.37
N LYS A 113 -5.46 9.47 -10.25
CA LYS A 113 -5.95 8.13 -10.59
C LYS A 113 -4.86 7.35 -11.32
N ILE A 114 -4.17 6.45 -10.61
CA ILE A 114 -3.07 5.62 -11.11
C ILE A 114 -3.41 4.15 -10.87
N CYS A 115 -3.16 3.30 -11.86
CA CYS A 115 -3.36 1.86 -11.78
C CYS A 115 -2.00 1.13 -11.87
N ILE A 116 -1.70 0.26 -10.92
CA ILE A 116 -0.44 -0.48 -10.86
C ILE A 116 -0.70 -1.97 -10.67
N LEU A 117 -0.16 -2.80 -11.57
CA LEU A 117 -0.07 -4.24 -11.41
C LEU A 117 1.22 -4.61 -10.66
N LYS A 118 1.11 -5.48 -9.66
CA LYS A 118 2.23 -6.02 -8.89
C LYS A 118 2.18 -7.55 -8.94
N ILE A 119 3.31 -8.17 -9.24
CA ILE A 119 3.47 -9.63 -9.31
C ILE A 119 4.65 -10.01 -8.42
N PHE A 120 4.45 -11.04 -7.59
CA PHE A 120 5.41 -11.59 -6.62
C PHE A 120 5.75 -13.03 -6.98
#